data_AF-D8T211-F1
#
_entry.id   AF-D8T211-F1
#
_cell.length_a   1.000
_cell.length_b   1.000
_cell.length_c   1.000
_cell.angle_alpha   90.00
_cell.angle_beta   90.00
_cell.angle_gamma   90.00
#
_symmetry.space_group_name_H-M   'P 1'
#
loop_
_entity.id
_entity.type
_entity.pdbx_description
1 polymer ?
#
loop_
_entity_poly.entity_id
_entity_poly.type
_entity_poly.pdbx_seq_one_letter_code
_entity_poly.pdbx_strand_id
1 'polypeptide(L)'
;MEELVSAYRAMEAPSVIVSLARGFGGGCLSEQVQQVFMDRCVKDEQFILAVEAESSCALDSLYDEHAALLLRIEDGNSMAYKTFSYAVPGEDKRSGTVTLRLSLNMLEGGTGCFCWPAGVYLAELVLSYPWLIKGKRCLELGSGAGLVGVCLARQQPFELVLTDGDLSTFANLRHNLEINGIVLDTDEQEKVKCRRLEWEDACSTELYKADIILGADIIYDTACIPHLVKVLALLLQADAGTEAILATVKRNPVTISSFCDAATQAGLEVSDVSRTMVPLKCFQGLVSFDNSDMLLHKTKLIARTPARAKIVGPKSQVCHICVMSSQRRMVTRPCSQLIFAFQPTIKARRCDPTAEAIFLPFLTVSRERMESGAARVSALLVLLLVLVSWRGSESCDDSNALAQLSDCADYVHTGSTTANPPAACCQELKGIDITCMCAAVRSGAGGTPPSGLNVTRVLLLPSQCGLTPVDCSTPSN
;
A
#
# COMPACT_ATOMS: atom_id res chain seq x y z
N MET A 1 30.72 14.70 16.89
CA MET A 1 30.99 14.64 15.44
C MET A 1 30.11 13.59 14.76
N GLU A 2 30.12 12.32 15.15
CA GLU A 2 29.24 11.29 14.53
C GLU A 2 27.75 11.66 14.54
N GLU A 3 27.28 12.28 15.63
CA GLU A 3 25.91 12.77 15.74
C GLU A 3 25.59 13.90 14.75
N LEU A 4 26.51 14.84 14.54
CA LEU A 4 26.38 15.91 13.54
C LEU A 4 26.31 15.33 12.13
N VAL A 5 27.20 14.39 11.80
CA VAL A 5 27.22 13.71 10.50
C VAL A 5 25.94 12.90 10.27
N SER A 6 25.41 12.28 11.33
CA SER A 6 24.15 11.52 11.23
C SER A 6 22.95 12.44 11.06
N ALA A 7 22.87 13.55 11.80
CA ALA A 7 21.83 14.56 11.66
C ALA A 7 21.84 15.18 10.24
N TYR A 8 23.03 15.45 9.73
CA TYR A 8 23.25 15.93 8.37
C TYR A 8 22.70 14.95 7.32
N ARG A 9 23.09 13.68 7.41
CA ARG A 9 22.67 12.61 6.50
C ARG A 9 21.17 12.34 6.60
N ALA A 10 20.62 12.54 7.79
CA ALA A 10 19.19 12.50 8.04
C ALA A 10 18.47 13.80 7.62
N MET A 11 19.13 14.76 6.97
CA MET A 11 18.52 16.01 6.49
C MET A 11 17.73 16.75 7.58
N GLU A 12 18.27 16.80 8.80
CA GLU A 12 17.68 17.63 9.87
C GLU A 12 17.68 19.12 9.49
N ALA A 13 16.83 19.90 10.14
CA ALA A 13 16.73 21.33 9.88
C ALA A 13 18.11 22.03 10.03
N PRO A 14 18.42 23.05 9.20
CA PRO A 14 19.69 23.76 9.29
C PRO A 14 20.02 24.28 10.70
N SER A 15 19.00 24.73 11.44
CA SER A 15 19.15 25.16 12.83
C SER A 15 19.66 24.06 13.77
N VAL A 16 19.25 22.81 13.56
CA VAL A 16 19.73 21.64 14.30
C VAL A 16 21.18 21.35 13.95
N ILE A 17 21.52 21.36 12.65
CA ILE A 17 22.89 21.14 12.16
C ILE A 17 23.85 22.17 12.74
N VAL A 18 23.48 23.46 12.69
CA VAL A 18 24.27 24.57 13.25
C VAL A 18 24.44 24.42 14.76
N SER A 19 23.38 24.04 15.48
CA SER A 19 23.44 23.81 16.93
C SER A 19 24.43 22.69 17.29
N LEU A 20 24.36 21.56 16.60
CA LEU A 20 25.27 20.42 16.80
C LEU A 20 26.73 20.77 16.43
N ALA A 21 26.93 21.54 15.35
CA ALA A 21 28.25 22.01 14.94
C ALA A 21 28.87 22.94 16.00
N ARG A 22 28.10 23.89 16.55
CA ARG A 22 28.54 24.73 17.67
C ARG A 22 28.86 23.91 18.92
N GLY A 23 28.05 22.90 19.23
CA GLY A 23 28.30 21.98 20.35
C GLY A 23 29.67 21.29 20.24
N PHE A 24 30.06 20.87 19.04
CA PHE A 24 31.39 20.29 18.78
C PHE A 24 32.52 21.33 18.90
N GLY A 25 32.29 22.57 18.45
CA GLY A 25 33.25 23.66 18.48
C GLY A 25 33.33 24.45 19.79
N GLY A 26 32.80 23.93 20.90
CA GLY A 26 32.81 24.63 22.19
C GLY A 26 31.97 25.92 22.21
N GLY A 27 30.90 25.96 21.40
CA GLY A 27 30.02 27.12 21.22
C GLY A 27 30.34 27.96 19.98
N CYS A 28 31.45 27.69 19.29
CA CYS A 28 31.91 28.45 18.14
C CYS A 28 31.84 27.60 16.86
N LEU A 29 31.54 28.22 15.72
CA LEU A 29 31.75 27.61 14.40
C LEU A 29 33.16 27.96 13.90
N SER A 30 34.19 27.44 14.56
CA SER A 30 35.57 27.72 14.16
C SER A 30 35.87 27.14 12.77
N GLU A 31 36.89 27.68 12.11
CA GLU A 31 37.39 27.17 10.82
C GLU A 31 37.67 25.66 10.86
N GLN A 32 38.23 25.16 11.98
CA GLN A 32 38.45 23.73 12.18
C GLN A 32 37.15 22.91 12.18
N VAL A 33 36.08 23.42 12.78
CA VAL A 33 34.77 22.74 12.80
C VAL A 33 34.17 22.70 11.40
N GLN A 34 34.31 23.80 10.67
CA GLN A 34 33.86 23.91 9.29
C GLN A 34 34.61 22.93 8.40
N GLN A 35 35.95 22.88 8.46
CA GLN A 35 36.76 21.96 7.66
C GLN A 35 36.37 20.49 7.90
N VAL A 36 36.23 20.09 9.18
CA VAL A 36 35.85 18.71 9.52
C VAL A 36 34.42 18.39 9.06
N PHE A 37 33.52 19.36 9.09
CA PHE A 37 32.17 19.20 8.56
C PHE A 37 32.19 19.04 7.04
N MET A 38 32.93 19.88 6.32
CA MET A 38 33.08 19.77 4.86
C MET A 38 33.63 18.40 4.46
N ASP A 39 34.78 17.99 5.02
CA ASP A 39 35.42 16.70 4.73
C ASP A 39 34.48 15.49 4.95
N ARG A 40 33.63 15.55 5.98
CA ARG A 40 32.83 14.41 6.42
C ARG A 40 31.40 14.39 5.87
N CYS A 41 30.86 15.54 5.52
CA CYS A 41 29.47 15.71 5.13
C CYS A 41 29.33 16.14 3.65
N VAL A 42 30.15 17.08 3.19
CA VAL A 42 30.04 17.71 1.87
C VAL A 42 31.18 17.23 0.97
N LYS A 43 30.94 16.22 0.14
CA LYS A 43 31.96 15.66 -0.78
C LYS A 43 32.07 16.41 -2.12
N ASP A 44 31.77 17.71 -2.15
CA ASP A 44 31.81 18.54 -3.37
C ASP A 44 32.99 19.52 -3.29
N GLU A 45 34.11 19.12 -3.90
CA GLU A 45 35.37 19.89 -3.89
C GLU A 45 35.23 21.28 -4.56
N GLN A 46 34.33 21.43 -5.53
CA GLN A 46 34.11 22.71 -6.21
C GLN A 46 33.42 23.73 -5.30
N PHE A 47 32.53 23.25 -4.43
CA PHE A 47 31.85 24.09 -3.43
C PHE A 47 32.81 24.50 -2.30
N ILE A 48 33.66 23.57 -1.84
CA ILE A 48 34.71 23.85 -0.84
C ILE A 48 35.64 24.98 -1.33
N LEU A 49 36.08 24.91 -2.58
CA LEU A 49 36.97 25.92 -3.16
C LEU A 49 36.31 27.30 -3.34
N ALA A 50 35.01 27.35 -3.60
CA ALA A 50 34.26 28.61 -3.72
C ALA A 50 34.10 29.31 -2.37
N VAL A 51 33.83 28.54 -1.31
CA VAL A 51 33.70 29.02 0.07
C VAL A 51 35.04 29.51 0.63
N GLU A 52 36.13 28.79 0.36
CA GLU A 52 37.47 29.18 0.80
C GLU A 52 37.99 30.46 0.09
N ALA A 53 37.49 30.75 -1.12
CA ALA A 53 37.86 31.95 -1.88
C ALA A 53 37.24 33.25 -1.35
N GLU A 54 36.13 33.20 -0.61
CA GLU A 54 35.45 34.38 -0.02
C GLU A 54 35.90 34.69 1.42
N SER A 55 37.19 34.51 1.69
CA SER A 55 37.81 34.69 3.00
C SER A 55 37.36 35.97 3.72
N SER A 56 36.56 35.82 4.78
CA SER A 56 36.73 36.52 6.09
C SER A 56 35.53 36.42 7.04
N CYS A 57 34.35 35.94 6.64
CA CYS A 57 33.20 35.81 7.56
C CYS A 57 32.04 34.95 6.99
N ALA A 58 32.28 33.71 6.57
CA ALA A 58 31.19 32.80 6.15
C ALA A 58 30.48 32.22 7.40
N LEU A 59 29.75 33.06 8.14
CA LEU A 59 29.20 32.68 9.46
C LEU A 59 27.75 32.15 9.42
N ASP A 60 26.97 32.40 8.36
CA ASP A 60 25.60 31.86 8.18
C ASP A 60 25.28 31.47 6.71
N SER A 61 25.79 32.21 5.72
CA SER A 61 25.55 31.96 4.28
C SER A 61 26.02 30.59 3.78
N LEU A 62 27.08 30.04 4.38
CA LEU A 62 27.56 28.68 4.11
C LEU A 62 26.49 27.63 4.43
N TYR A 63 25.73 27.84 5.50
CA TYR A 63 24.69 26.91 5.93
C TYR A 63 23.40 27.09 5.10
N ASP A 64 23.13 28.30 4.60
CA ASP A 64 22.05 28.57 3.65
C ASP A 64 22.32 27.94 2.27
N GLU A 65 23.54 28.06 1.75
CA GLU A 65 23.95 27.38 0.52
C GLU A 65 24.03 25.86 0.69
N HIS A 66 24.45 25.41 1.87
CA HIS A 66 24.40 24.00 2.23
C HIS A 66 22.95 23.46 2.31
N ALA A 67 21.99 24.26 2.81
CA ALA A 67 20.57 23.91 2.76
C ALA A 67 20.07 23.83 1.30
N ALA A 68 20.56 24.69 0.42
CA ALA A 68 20.28 24.59 -1.02
C ALA A 68 20.89 23.32 -1.67
N LEU A 69 22.02 22.82 -1.16
CA LEU A 69 22.64 21.56 -1.60
C LEU A 69 21.90 20.31 -1.10
N LEU A 70 21.40 20.30 0.13
CA LEU A 70 20.48 19.26 0.64
C LEU A 70 19.20 19.17 -0.23
N LEU A 71 18.84 20.28 -0.86
CA LEU A 71 17.68 20.44 -1.74
C LEU A 71 18.08 20.44 -3.22
N ARG A 72 19.24 19.88 -3.63
CA ARG A 72 19.54 19.61 -5.04
C ARG A 72 18.49 18.62 -5.57
N ILE A 73 17.37 19.20 -5.98
CA ILE A 73 16.30 18.62 -6.77
C ILE A 73 16.93 18.37 -8.14
N GLU A 74 17.52 17.19 -8.32
CA GLU A 74 17.79 16.71 -9.66
C GLU A 74 16.41 16.52 -10.33
N ASP A 75 16.19 17.25 -11.42
CA ASP A 75 15.11 17.02 -12.38
C ASP A 75 13.68 17.38 -11.97
N GLY A 76 13.46 18.52 -11.30
CA GLY A 76 12.12 19.09 -11.13
C GLY A 76 11.13 18.22 -10.32
N ASN A 77 11.59 17.11 -9.75
CA ASN A 77 10.88 16.25 -8.82
C ASN A 77 11.38 16.53 -7.40
N SER A 78 10.47 16.74 -6.45
CA SER A 78 10.72 17.05 -5.04
C SER A 78 11.36 15.89 -4.22
N MET A 79 12.14 15.00 -4.86
CA MET A 79 12.72 13.81 -4.23
C MET A 79 14.17 14.02 -3.81
N ALA A 80 14.58 13.48 -2.66
CA ALA A 80 15.96 13.50 -2.17
C ALA A 80 16.35 12.19 -1.46
N TYR A 81 17.65 11.92 -1.37
CA TYR A 81 18.17 10.77 -0.62
C TYR A 81 18.49 11.15 0.82
N LYS A 82 17.76 10.56 1.76
CA LYS A 82 17.99 10.69 3.20
C LYS A 82 18.61 9.41 3.75
N THR A 83 19.68 9.53 4.52
CA THR A 83 20.37 8.38 5.15
C THR A 83 20.25 8.43 6.67
N PHE A 84 19.62 7.42 7.25
CA PHE A 84 19.46 7.23 8.68
C PHE A 84 20.56 6.34 9.24
N SER A 85 21.42 6.86 10.10
CA SER A 85 22.36 6.05 10.87
C SER A 85 21.66 5.49 12.10
N TYR A 86 21.88 4.21 12.43
CA TYR A 86 21.39 3.63 13.68
C TYR A 86 22.46 2.81 14.41
N ALA A 87 22.33 2.76 15.72
CA ALA A 87 23.04 1.83 16.60
C ALA A 87 22.10 1.41 17.74
N VAL A 88 22.00 0.11 18.00
CA VAL A 88 21.19 -0.39 19.12
C VAL A 88 21.93 -0.13 20.44
N PRO A 89 21.36 0.63 21.38
CA PRO A 89 22.02 0.90 22.66
C PRO A 89 22.37 -0.38 23.41
N GLY A 90 23.63 -0.48 23.86
CA GLY A 90 24.15 -1.66 24.57
C GLY A 90 24.59 -2.80 23.65
N GLU A 91 24.51 -2.64 22.33
CA GLU A 91 24.91 -3.66 21.34
C GLU A 91 25.76 -3.04 20.21
N ASP A 92 27.05 -2.77 20.46
CA ASP A 92 27.96 -2.08 19.52
C ASP A 92 28.01 -2.69 18.10
N LYS A 93 27.78 -4.01 18.00
CA LYS A 93 27.78 -4.75 16.72
C LYS A 93 26.48 -4.60 15.92
N ARG A 94 25.40 -4.07 16.50
CA ARG A 94 24.10 -3.88 15.84
C ARG A 94 23.93 -2.41 15.46
N SER A 95 24.72 -1.99 14.48
CA SER A 95 24.66 -0.66 13.89
C SER A 95 24.61 -0.76 12.36
N GLY A 96 24.22 0.33 11.70
CA GLY A 96 24.14 0.39 10.25
C GLY A 96 23.52 1.68 9.75
N THR A 97 23.27 1.74 8.45
CA THR A 97 22.63 2.88 7.79
C THR A 97 21.47 2.43 6.91
N VAL A 98 20.41 3.22 6.85
CA VAL A 98 19.29 3.04 5.91
C VAL A 98 19.21 4.26 5.02
N THR A 99 19.38 4.11 3.71
CA THR A 99 19.26 5.21 2.74
C THR A 99 17.95 5.10 1.99
N LEU A 100 17.14 6.15 1.96
CA LEU A 100 15.85 6.17 1.25
C LEU A 100 15.78 7.38 0.32
N ARG A 101 15.27 7.17 -0.88
CA ARG A 101 14.74 8.23 -1.74
C ARG A 101 13.35 8.60 -1.23
N LEU A 102 13.19 9.84 -0.80
CA LEU A 102 11.99 10.37 -0.15
C LEU A 102 11.52 11.63 -0.86
N SER A 103 10.22 11.90 -0.83
CA SER A 103 9.73 13.23 -1.16
C SER A 103 10.00 14.19 0.00
N LEU A 104 10.46 15.40 -0.35
CA LEU A 104 10.67 16.52 0.57
C LEU A 104 9.39 17.28 0.85
N ASN A 105 8.39 17.14 -0.01
CA ASN A 105 7.09 17.79 0.13
C ASN A 105 6.00 16.73 0.27
N MET A 106 5.29 16.75 1.39
CA MET A 106 4.19 15.82 1.68
C MET A 106 3.08 15.83 0.62
N LEU A 107 2.90 16.95 -0.11
CA LEU A 107 1.86 17.12 -1.12
C LEU A 107 2.33 16.81 -2.55
N GLU A 108 3.64 16.82 -2.81
CA GLU A 108 4.22 16.54 -4.12
C GLU A 108 4.94 15.19 -4.08
N GLY A 109 4.39 14.15 -4.72
CA GLY A 109 4.95 12.79 -4.73
C GLY A 109 4.12 11.75 -3.97
N GLY A 110 2.93 12.14 -3.47
CA GLY A 110 2.03 11.27 -2.72
C GLY A 110 2.50 11.05 -1.28
N THR A 111 1.55 10.81 -0.36
CA THR A 111 1.85 10.60 1.07
C THR A 111 2.75 9.39 1.31
N GLY A 112 2.79 8.42 0.39
CA GLY A 112 3.56 7.18 0.52
C GLY A 112 5.08 7.34 0.36
N CYS A 113 5.56 8.38 -0.33
CA CYS A 113 7.00 8.61 -0.52
C CYS A 113 7.63 9.50 0.56
N PHE A 114 6.84 10.00 1.51
CA PHE A 114 7.31 10.79 2.65
C PHE A 114 7.69 9.90 3.84
N CYS A 115 8.71 10.28 4.61
CA CYS A 115 9.08 9.55 5.82
C CYS A 115 8.30 10.07 7.04
N TRP A 116 7.26 9.35 7.44
CA TRP A 116 6.43 9.71 8.57
C TRP A 116 7.07 9.37 9.93
N PRO A 117 6.82 10.18 11.00
CA PRO A 117 7.35 9.92 12.34
C PRO A 117 6.99 8.53 12.88
N ALA A 118 5.79 8.01 12.60
CA ALA A 118 5.41 6.67 13.04
C ALA A 118 6.24 5.55 12.38
N GLY A 119 6.75 5.79 11.16
CA GLY A 119 7.67 4.88 10.47
C GLY A 119 9.03 4.83 11.16
N VAL A 120 9.56 5.98 11.59
CA VAL A 120 10.78 6.05 12.40
C VAL A 120 10.58 5.29 13.72
N TYR A 121 9.49 5.56 14.43
CA TYR A 121 9.19 4.90 15.71
C TYR A 121 9.05 3.39 15.58
N LEU A 122 8.33 2.90 14.56
CA LEU A 122 8.15 1.46 14.33
C LEU A 122 9.46 0.80 13.90
N ALA A 123 10.30 1.49 13.13
CA ALA A 123 11.63 1.00 12.78
C ALA A 123 12.53 0.88 14.03
N GLU A 124 12.49 1.84 14.96
CA GLU A 124 13.17 1.73 16.26
C GLU A 124 12.64 0.56 17.09
N LEU A 125 11.32 0.33 17.08
CA LEU A 125 10.71 -0.84 17.73
C LEU A 125 11.28 -2.15 17.17
N VAL A 126 11.32 -2.28 15.84
CA VAL A 126 11.88 -3.46 15.16
C VAL A 126 13.35 -3.69 15.53
N LEU A 127 14.15 -2.62 15.59
CA LEU A 127 15.56 -2.70 15.99
C LEU A 127 15.72 -3.07 17.47
N SER A 128 14.87 -2.52 18.33
CA SER A 128 14.89 -2.74 19.79
C SER A 128 14.48 -4.16 20.19
N TYR A 129 13.57 -4.75 19.42
CA TYR A 129 12.89 -5.99 19.76
C TYR A 129 13.08 -7.07 18.66
N PRO A 130 14.32 -7.54 18.40
CA PRO A 130 14.60 -8.44 17.27
C PRO A 130 13.84 -9.77 17.32
N TRP A 131 13.47 -10.25 18.52
CA TRP A 131 12.68 -11.47 18.69
C TRP A 131 11.24 -11.35 18.19
N LEU A 132 10.75 -10.13 17.94
CA LEU A 132 9.46 -9.94 17.28
C LEU A 132 9.49 -10.43 15.83
N ILE A 133 10.67 -10.40 15.19
CA ILE A 133 10.83 -10.57 13.74
C ILE A 133 11.63 -11.84 13.40
N LYS A 134 12.69 -12.13 14.16
CA LYS A 134 13.63 -13.21 13.85
C LYS A 134 12.91 -14.54 13.67
N GLY A 135 13.06 -15.14 12.49
CA GLY A 135 12.48 -16.44 12.14
C GLY A 135 10.95 -16.45 11.98
N LYS A 136 10.30 -15.29 11.90
CA LYS A 136 8.84 -15.18 11.69
C LYS A 136 8.48 -14.80 10.26
N ARG A 137 7.26 -15.12 9.86
CA ARG A 137 6.59 -14.56 8.68
C ARG A 137 6.08 -13.17 9.02
N CYS A 138 6.58 -12.16 8.34
CA CYS A 138 6.28 -10.76 8.61
C CYS A 138 5.56 -10.15 7.42
N LEU A 139 4.50 -9.39 7.69
CA LEU A 139 3.78 -8.61 6.69
C LEU A 139 3.76 -7.14 7.11
N GLU A 140 4.16 -6.23 6.24
CA GLU A 140 3.99 -4.80 6.45
C GLU A 140 2.87 -4.26 5.55
N LEU A 141 1.88 -3.61 6.16
CA LEU A 141 0.80 -2.89 5.48
C LEU A 141 1.15 -1.40 5.36
N GLY A 142 1.06 -0.86 4.14
CA GLY A 142 1.38 0.54 3.87
C GLY A 142 2.85 0.84 4.10
N SER A 143 3.73 0.08 3.45
CA SER A 143 5.19 0.20 3.61
C SER A 143 5.74 1.57 3.21
N GLY A 144 5.03 2.33 2.37
CA GLY A 144 5.45 3.65 1.92
C GLY A 144 6.85 3.61 1.31
N ALA A 145 7.72 4.53 1.74
CA ALA A 145 9.11 4.58 1.32
C ALA A 145 9.98 3.41 1.84
N GLY A 146 9.51 2.61 2.79
CA GLY A 146 10.15 1.35 3.19
C GLY A 146 11.16 1.41 4.35
N LEU A 147 11.18 2.46 5.17
CA LEU A 147 12.10 2.56 6.32
C LEU A 147 12.01 1.35 7.25
N VAL A 148 10.78 1.01 7.67
CA VAL A 148 10.50 -0.13 8.54
C VAL A 148 10.81 -1.44 7.79
N GLY A 149 10.40 -1.56 6.52
CA GLY A 149 10.72 -2.71 5.67
C GLY A 149 12.21 -3.04 5.57
N VAL A 150 13.07 -2.02 5.42
CA VAL A 150 14.54 -2.22 5.44
C VAL A 150 15.01 -2.73 6.79
N CYS A 151 14.52 -2.16 7.89
CA CYS A 151 14.85 -2.62 9.25
C CYS A 151 14.37 -4.06 9.51
N LEU A 152 13.18 -4.41 9.03
CA LEU A 152 12.59 -5.75 9.11
C LEU A 152 13.45 -6.78 8.38
N ALA A 153 13.84 -6.50 7.13
CA ALA A 153 14.68 -7.40 6.33
C ALA A 153 16.00 -7.74 7.03
N ARG A 154 16.56 -6.78 7.79
CA ARG A 154 17.80 -6.94 8.55
C ARG A 154 17.65 -7.69 9.87
N GLN A 155 16.43 -7.97 10.34
CA GLN A 155 16.19 -8.76 11.56
C GLN A 155 16.04 -10.27 11.30
N GLN A 156 16.43 -10.76 10.12
CA GLN A 156 16.39 -12.18 9.75
C GLN A 156 14.99 -12.82 9.87
N PRO A 157 13.96 -12.25 9.21
CA PRO A 157 12.65 -12.89 9.14
C PRO A 157 12.76 -14.24 8.41
N PHE A 158 11.80 -15.13 8.66
CA PHE A 158 11.63 -16.34 7.85
C PHE A 158 11.15 -15.96 6.45
N GLU A 159 10.17 -15.06 6.40
CA GLU A 159 9.62 -14.45 5.19
C GLU A 159 9.16 -13.03 5.53
N LEU A 160 9.31 -12.08 4.60
CA LEU A 160 8.89 -10.71 4.72
C LEU A 160 8.13 -10.31 3.45
N VAL A 161 6.89 -9.87 3.64
CA VAL A 161 6.07 -9.30 2.58
C VAL A 161 5.84 -7.82 2.89
N LEU A 162 6.22 -6.95 1.97
CA LEU A 162 6.04 -5.50 2.05
C LEU A 162 4.95 -5.10 1.06
N THR A 163 3.97 -4.31 1.53
CA THR A 163 2.79 -3.99 0.73
C THR A 163 2.45 -2.51 0.72
N ASP A 164 2.02 -2.04 -0.44
CA ASP A 164 1.47 -0.71 -0.63
C ASP A 164 0.44 -0.72 -1.78
N GLY A 165 -0.50 0.22 -1.79
CA GLY A 165 -1.56 0.29 -2.79
C GLY A 165 -1.19 1.15 -4.00
N ASP A 166 -0.40 2.20 -3.79
CA ASP A 166 -0.05 3.17 -4.82
C ASP A 166 1.13 2.70 -5.68
N LEU A 167 0.99 2.76 -7.00
CA LEU A 167 2.01 2.26 -7.94
C LEU A 167 3.31 3.07 -7.88
N SER A 168 3.24 4.39 -7.67
CA SER A 168 4.42 5.24 -7.60
C SER A 168 5.23 4.99 -6.33
N THR A 169 4.53 4.86 -5.20
CA THR A 169 5.06 4.48 -3.89
C THR A 169 5.66 3.09 -3.96
N PHE A 170 4.99 2.14 -4.62
CA PHE A 170 5.46 0.78 -4.80
C PHE A 170 6.74 0.69 -5.64
N ALA A 171 6.88 1.50 -6.68
CA ALA A 171 8.11 1.61 -7.45
C ALA A 171 9.25 2.21 -6.60
N ASN A 172 8.96 3.25 -5.82
CA ASN A 172 9.92 3.86 -4.92
C ASN A 172 10.38 2.93 -3.78
N LEU A 173 9.46 2.13 -3.22
CA LEU A 173 9.74 1.11 -2.22
C LEU A 173 10.78 0.10 -2.74
N ARG A 174 10.60 -0.41 -3.97
CA ARG A 174 11.56 -1.35 -4.56
C ARG A 174 12.94 -0.72 -4.74
N HIS A 175 12.98 0.49 -5.29
CA HIS A 175 14.23 1.26 -5.43
C HIS A 175 14.93 1.40 -4.08
N ASN A 176 14.18 1.75 -3.03
CA ASN A 176 14.72 1.91 -1.68
C ASN A 176 15.22 0.60 -1.07
N LEU A 177 14.61 -0.54 -1.37
CA LEU A 177 15.10 -1.84 -0.91
C LEU A 177 16.41 -2.20 -1.63
N GLU A 178 16.48 -1.99 -2.94
CA GLU A 178 17.65 -2.27 -3.77
C GLU A 178 18.88 -1.47 -3.33
N ILE A 179 18.76 -0.16 -3.13
CA ILE A 179 19.88 0.68 -2.66
C ILE A 179 20.37 0.32 -1.24
N ASN A 180 19.55 -0.39 -0.46
CA ASN A 180 19.94 -0.93 0.85
C ASN A 180 20.48 -2.37 0.79
N GLY A 181 20.70 -2.90 -0.42
CA GLY A 181 21.23 -4.24 -0.65
C GLY A 181 20.23 -5.36 -0.36
N ILE A 182 18.92 -5.05 -0.35
CA ILE A 182 17.87 -6.05 -0.14
C ILE A 182 17.47 -6.60 -1.50
N VAL A 183 17.82 -7.85 -1.75
CA VAL A 183 17.44 -8.58 -2.96
C VAL A 183 15.97 -8.98 -2.86
N LEU A 184 15.18 -8.57 -3.85
CA LEU A 184 13.79 -8.96 -4.00
C LEU A 184 13.73 -10.13 -4.98
N ASP A 185 13.07 -11.23 -4.63
CA ASP A 185 12.94 -12.29 -5.62
C ASP A 185 11.96 -11.92 -6.72
N THR A 186 12.29 -12.37 -7.92
CA THR A 186 11.32 -12.61 -8.98
C THR A 186 10.74 -14.03 -8.96
N ASP A 187 11.36 -14.97 -8.21
CA ASP A 187 10.96 -16.39 -8.06
C ASP A 187 10.49 -16.78 -6.63
N GLU A 188 10.07 -18.03 -6.42
CA GLU A 188 9.44 -18.48 -5.16
C GLU A 188 10.41 -18.72 -3.97
N GLN A 189 11.70 -18.35 -4.08
CA GLN A 189 12.76 -18.86 -3.18
C GLN A 189 13.34 -17.84 -2.19
N GLU A 190 13.30 -16.53 -2.45
CA GLU A 190 13.81 -15.51 -1.52
C GLU A 190 12.80 -15.10 -0.45
N LYS A 191 13.38 -14.59 0.64
CA LYS A 191 12.68 -14.27 1.88
C LYS A 191 11.98 -12.92 1.87
N VAL A 192 12.26 -12.01 0.93
CA VAL A 192 11.67 -10.66 0.90
C VAL A 192 10.91 -10.42 -0.39
N LYS A 193 9.63 -10.03 -0.27
CA LYS A 193 8.69 -9.84 -1.38
C LYS A 193 8.05 -8.47 -1.30
N CYS A 194 7.90 -7.80 -2.44
CA CYS A 194 7.08 -6.58 -2.57
C CYS A 194 5.84 -6.87 -3.39
N ARG A 195 4.66 -6.60 -2.82
CA ARG A 195 3.37 -6.89 -3.44
C ARG A 195 2.44 -5.68 -3.35
N ARG A 196 1.68 -5.43 -4.42
CA ARG A 196 0.66 -4.39 -4.39
C ARG A 196 -0.53 -4.90 -3.59
N LEU A 197 -1.08 -4.07 -2.71
CA LEU A 197 -2.28 -4.38 -1.94
C LEU A 197 -3.12 -3.11 -1.78
N GLU A 198 -4.18 -3.01 -2.57
CA GLU A 198 -5.24 -2.02 -2.38
C GLU A 198 -6.23 -2.56 -1.36
N TRP A 199 -6.48 -1.81 -0.28
CA TRP A 199 -7.28 -2.32 0.84
C TRP A 199 -8.77 -2.44 0.47
N GLU A 200 -9.21 -1.60 -0.45
CA GLU A 200 -10.55 -1.53 -1.02
C GLU A 200 -10.92 -2.86 -1.69
N ASP A 201 -10.00 -3.35 -2.53
CA ASP A 201 -10.19 -4.52 -3.38
C ASP A 201 -9.75 -5.84 -2.73
N ALA A 202 -9.06 -5.77 -1.58
CA ALA A 202 -8.51 -6.95 -0.92
C ALA A 202 -9.57 -8.04 -0.65
N CYS A 203 -9.23 -9.28 -1.02
CA CYS A 203 -10.06 -10.47 -0.83
C CYS A 203 -9.29 -11.62 -0.16
N SER A 204 -10.00 -12.55 0.48
CA SER A 204 -9.40 -13.60 1.32
C SER A 204 -8.48 -14.58 0.56
N THR A 205 -8.67 -14.75 -0.74
CA THR A 205 -7.90 -15.68 -1.58
C THR A 205 -6.51 -15.18 -1.94
N GLU A 206 -6.22 -13.90 -1.70
CA GLU A 206 -4.98 -13.23 -2.15
C GLU A 206 -4.08 -12.81 -0.99
N LEU A 207 -4.49 -13.08 0.24
CA LEU A 207 -3.82 -12.56 1.44
C LEU A 207 -2.78 -13.54 2.00
N TYR A 208 -1.62 -12.97 2.34
CA TYR A 208 -0.47 -13.69 2.84
C TYR A 208 -0.69 -14.17 4.28
N LYS A 209 -0.11 -15.32 4.60
CA LYS A 209 -0.02 -15.76 5.99
C LYS A 209 1.15 -15.05 6.67
N ALA A 210 0.92 -14.54 7.87
CA ALA A 210 1.94 -13.88 8.67
C ALA A 210 1.84 -14.36 10.12
N ASP A 211 2.96 -14.35 10.84
CA ASP A 211 2.96 -14.50 12.30
C ASP A 211 2.83 -13.12 12.97
N ILE A 212 3.35 -12.08 12.30
CA ILE A 212 3.26 -10.69 12.74
C ILE A 212 2.96 -9.76 11.57
N ILE A 213 2.00 -8.86 11.77
CA ILE A 213 1.62 -7.79 10.85
C ILE A 213 2.11 -6.47 11.44
N LEU A 214 2.71 -5.62 10.63
CA LEU A 214 3.21 -4.31 11.03
C LEU A 214 2.58 -3.23 10.14
N GLY A 215 2.44 -2.02 10.67
CA GLY A 215 1.98 -0.88 9.89
C GLY A 215 2.30 0.43 10.60
N ALA A 216 2.82 1.40 9.86
CA ALA A 216 3.18 2.70 10.39
C ALA A 216 2.34 3.79 9.72
N ASP A 217 1.69 4.61 10.54
CA ASP A 217 0.88 5.76 10.11
C ASP A 217 -0.29 5.45 9.17
N ILE A 218 -0.78 4.21 9.17
CA ILE A 218 -1.90 3.75 8.32
C ILE A 218 -3.29 4.04 8.92
N ILE A 219 -3.36 4.64 10.11
CA ILE A 219 -4.59 5.08 10.78
C ILE A 219 -4.64 6.61 10.74
N TYR A 220 -4.93 7.17 9.56
CA TYR A 220 -4.85 8.61 9.31
C TYR A 220 -6.15 9.22 8.77
N ASP A 221 -6.89 8.51 7.91
CA ASP A 221 -8.16 8.95 7.35
C ASP A 221 -9.29 7.99 7.72
N THR A 222 -10.38 8.53 8.27
CA THR A 222 -11.59 7.78 8.61
C THR A 222 -12.22 7.06 7.42
N ALA A 223 -12.05 7.57 6.19
CA ALA A 223 -12.53 6.90 4.99
C ALA A 223 -11.79 5.58 4.70
N CYS A 224 -10.50 5.50 5.06
CA CYS A 224 -9.67 4.31 4.85
C CYS A 224 -9.88 3.23 5.93
N ILE A 225 -10.38 3.60 7.12
CA ILE A 225 -10.50 2.71 8.29
C ILE A 225 -11.30 1.42 7.99
N PRO A 226 -12.48 1.46 7.34
CA PRO A 226 -13.24 0.24 7.06
C PRO A 226 -12.45 -0.77 6.21
N HIS A 227 -11.70 -0.27 5.22
CA HIS A 227 -10.89 -1.09 4.33
C HIS A 227 -9.69 -1.69 5.06
N LEU A 228 -8.97 -0.88 5.85
CA LEU A 228 -7.87 -1.36 6.69
C LEU A 228 -8.34 -2.44 7.68
N VAL A 229 -9.46 -2.22 8.37
CA VAL A 229 -10.01 -3.18 9.33
C VAL A 229 -10.44 -4.47 8.65
N LYS A 230 -11.04 -4.39 7.45
CA LYS A 230 -11.35 -5.58 6.64
C LYS A 230 -10.09 -6.40 6.35
N VAL A 231 -9.01 -5.76 5.89
CA VAL A 231 -7.72 -6.42 5.62
C VAL A 231 -7.14 -7.05 6.88
N LEU A 232 -7.08 -6.32 7.99
CA LEU A 232 -6.60 -6.84 9.27
C LEU A 232 -7.42 -8.04 9.73
N ALA A 233 -8.75 -7.99 9.62
CA ALA A 233 -9.62 -9.08 10.01
C ALA A 233 -9.36 -10.34 9.18
N LEU A 234 -9.20 -10.21 7.87
CA LEU A 234 -8.88 -11.34 6.98
C LEU A 234 -7.53 -11.96 7.33
N LEU A 235 -6.49 -11.14 7.53
CA LEU A 235 -5.14 -11.62 7.86
C LEU A 235 -5.09 -12.29 9.25
N LEU A 236 -5.71 -11.68 10.26
CA LEU A 236 -5.75 -12.21 11.63
C LEU A 236 -6.61 -13.49 11.76
N GLN A 237 -7.56 -13.70 10.85
CA GLN A 237 -8.36 -14.93 10.78
C GLN A 237 -7.66 -16.07 10.04
N ALA A 238 -6.67 -15.77 9.19
CA ALA A 238 -6.00 -16.76 8.35
C ALA A 238 -5.17 -17.77 9.14
N ASP A 239 -4.49 -17.32 10.21
CA ASP A 239 -3.67 -18.18 11.08
C ASP A 239 -3.90 -17.81 12.56
N ALA A 240 -4.20 -18.81 13.38
CA ALA A 240 -4.37 -18.64 14.82
C ALA A 240 -3.04 -18.24 15.47
N GLY A 241 -3.04 -17.13 16.22
CA GLY A 241 -1.85 -16.59 16.89
C GLY A 241 -1.15 -15.45 16.14
N THR A 242 -1.65 -15.06 14.97
CA THR A 242 -1.21 -13.84 14.28
C THR A 242 -1.56 -12.61 15.11
N GLU A 243 -0.62 -11.66 15.19
CA GLU A 243 -0.80 -10.38 15.87
C GLU A 243 -0.40 -9.22 14.96
N ALA A 244 -1.08 -8.09 15.07
CA ALA A 244 -0.71 -6.86 14.37
C ALA A 244 -0.17 -5.82 15.36
N ILE A 245 0.88 -5.09 14.96
CA ILE A 245 1.44 -3.96 15.69
C ILE A 245 1.39 -2.73 14.78
N LEU A 246 0.60 -1.74 15.18
CA LEU A 246 0.36 -0.52 14.40
C LEU A 246 0.86 0.71 15.17
N ALA A 247 1.79 1.46 14.58
CA ALA A 247 2.26 2.74 15.11
C ALA A 247 1.50 3.88 14.43
N THR A 248 1.03 4.87 15.18
CA THR A 248 0.34 6.05 14.61
C THR A 248 0.59 7.29 15.46
N VAL A 249 0.72 8.44 14.81
CA VAL A 249 0.76 9.73 15.50
C VAL A 249 -0.67 10.15 15.86
N LYS A 250 -0.92 10.49 17.12
CA LYS A 250 -2.23 10.98 17.58
C LYS A 250 -2.49 12.40 17.07
N ARG A 251 -2.99 12.51 15.83
CA ARG A 251 -3.39 13.80 15.22
C ARG A 251 -4.82 14.19 15.55
N ASN A 252 -5.73 13.23 15.42
CA ASN A 252 -7.16 13.42 15.66
C ASN A 252 -7.69 12.25 16.50
N PRO A 253 -8.20 12.50 17.72
CA PRO A 253 -8.80 11.46 18.56
C PRO A 253 -9.95 10.70 17.89
N VAL A 254 -10.71 11.35 17.01
CA VAL A 254 -11.84 10.74 16.28
C VAL A 254 -11.37 9.64 15.33
N THR A 255 -10.23 9.83 14.66
CA THR A 255 -9.67 8.81 13.77
C THR A 255 -9.31 7.54 14.55
N ILE A 256 -8.71 7.71 15.74
CA ILE A 256 -8.34 6.58 16.61
C ILE A 256 -9.58 5.88 17.16
N SER A 257 -10.58 6.60 17.65
CA SER A 257 -11.81 5.98 18.16
C SER A 257 -12.55 5.25 17.04
N SER A 258 -12.63 5.82 15.84
CA SER A 258 -13.25 5.18 14.67
C SER A 258 -12.55 3.86 14.30
N PHE A 259 -11.22 3.80 14.40
CA PHE A 259 -10.46 2.57 14.19
C PHE A 259 -10.77 1.52 15.25
N CYS A 260 -10.76 1.89 16.53
CA CYS A 260 -11.07 0.97 17.62
C CYS A 260 -12.50 0.41 17.52
N ASP A 261 -13.48 1.26 17.20
CA ASP A 261 -14.88 0.88 17.05
C ASP A 261 -15.06 -0.09 15.87
N ALA A 262 -14.48 0.24 14.71
CA ALA A 262 -14.53 -0.62 13.53
C ALA A 262 -13.83 -1.97 13.76
N ALA A 263 -12.66 -1.96 14.40
CA ALA A 263 -11.94 -3.19 14.76
C ALA A 263 -12.75 -4.08 15.70
N THR A 264 -13.40 -3.49 16.71
CA THR A 264 -14.28 -4.21 17.64
C THR A 264 -15.46 -4.85 16.92
N GLN A 265 -16.11 -4.11 16.00
CA GLN A 265 -17.21 -4.63 15.18
C GLN A 265 -16.78 -5.79 14.27
N ALA A 266 -15.51 -5.79 13.82
CA ALA A 266 -14.91 -6.88 13.06
C ALA A 266 -14.45 -8.08 13.92
N GLY A 267 -14.66 -8.05 15.24
CA GLY A 267 -14.26 -9.12 16.15
C GLY A 267 -12.77 -9.11 16.50
N LEU A 268 -12.13 -7.95 16.42
CA LEU A 268 -10.73 -7.75 16.78
C LEU A 268 -10.62 -7.07 18.15
N GLU A 269 -9.63 -7.49 18.94
CA GLU A 269 -9.24 -6.83 20.18
C GLU A 269 -8.08 -5.89 19.89
N VAL A 270 -8.24 -4.60 20.21
CA VAL A 270 -7.19 -3.57 20.10
C VAL A 270 -6.73 -3.21 21.51
N SER A 271 -5.41 -3.25 21.74
CA SER A 271 -4.78 -2.91 23.01
C SER A 271 -3.71 -1.83 22.80
N ASP A 272 -3.74 -0.78 23.62
CA ASP A 272 -2.67 0.23 23.67
C ASP A 272 -1.46 -0.34 24.43
N VAL A 273 -0.35 -0.47 23.73
CA VAL A 273 0.93 -0.98 24.26
C VAL A 273 2.03 0.09 24.26
N SER A 274 1.67 1.36 24.06
CA SER A 274 2.62 2.50 23.95
C SER A 274 3.51 2.65 25.19
N ARG A 275 3.04 2.21 26.36
CA ARG A 275 3.80 2.26 27.63
C ARG A 275 4.56 0.99 27.97
N THR A 276 4.21 -0.14 27.36
CA THR A 276 4.79 -1.46 27.67
C THR A 276 5.81 -1.90 26.62
N MET A 277 5.72 -1.37 25.40
CA MET A 277 6.62 -1.64 24.29
C MET A 277 7.27 -0.35 23.79
N VAL A 278 8.03 0.30 24.66
CA VAL A 278 8.73 1.55 24.35
C VAL A 278 10.04 1.23 23.61
N PRO A 279 10.23 1.68 22.35
CA PRO A 279 11.46 1.44 21.62
C PRO A 279 12.65 2.17 22.27
N LEU A 280 13.84 1.59 22.11
CA LEU A 280 15.10 2.28 22.32
C LEU A 280 15.29 3.34 21.23
N LYS A 281 15.95 4.44 21.57
CA LYS A 281 16.39 5.43 20.57
C LYS A 281 17.58 4.85 19.80
N CYS A 282 17.31 4.25 18.65
CA CYS A 282 18.32 3.58 17.82
C CYS A 282 18.86 4.52 16.75
N PHE A 283 18.05 5.40 16.18
CA PHE A 283 18.50 6.31 15.14
C PHE A 283 19.30 7.47 15.72
N GLN A 284 20.44 7.75 15.10
CA GLN A 284 21.36 8.79 15.53
C GLN A 284 21.09 10.09 14.77
N GLY A 285 21.22 11.21 15.48
CA GLY A 285 21.10 12.54 14.87
C GLY A 285 19.66 12.97 14.54
N LEU A 286 18.64 12.18 14.88
CA LEU A 286 17.24 12.59 14.76
C LEU A 286 16.81 13.48 15.94
N VAL A 287 17.34 14.71 15.99
CA VAL A 287 17.12 15.62 17.12
C VAL A 287 15.71 16.21 17.11
N SER A 288 15.15 16.50 15.93
CA SER A 288 13.79 17.04 15.79
C SER A 288 12.68 16.00 15.97
N PHE A 289 13.04 14.71 16.08
CA PHE A 289 12.06 13.64 16.20
C PHE A 289 11.41 13.63 17.59
N ASP A 290 10.14 14.01 17.64
CA ASP A 290 9.29 13.88 18.83
C ASP A 290 8.38 12.65 18.72
N ASN A 291 8.35 11.85 19.78
CA ASN A 291 7.51 10.66 19.91
C ASN A 291 6.46 10.78 21.03
N SER A 292 6.25 11.97 21.59
CA SER A 292 5.33 12.24 22.69
C SER A 292 3.87 11.87 22.37
N ASP A 293 3.43 12.12 21.14
CA ASP A 293 2.08 11.82 20.63
C ASP A 293 1.99 10.47 19.90
N MET A 294 3.01 9.61 20.02
CA MET A 294 3.01 8.31 19.37
C MET A 294 2.12 7.31 20.11
N LEU A 295 1.27 6.62 19.37
CA LEU A 295 0.48 5.49 19.85
C LEU A 295 0.94 4.21 19.18
N LEU A 296 1.02 3.14 19.98
CA LEU A 296 1.31 1.79 19.52
C LEU A 296 0.16 0.88 19.90
N HIS A 297 -0.56 0.38 18.90
CA HIS A 297 -1.69 -0.52 19.08
C HIS A 297 -1.28 -1.95 18.71
N LYS A 298 -1.58 -2.88 19.60
CA LYS A 298 -1.51 -4.31 19.33
C LYS A 298 -2.91 -4.85 19.09
N THR A 299 -3.12 -5.46 17.93
CA THR A 299 -4.42 -5.98 17.49
C THR A 299 -4.35 -7.50 17.29
N LYS A 300 -5.37 -8.22 17.77
CA LYS A 300 -5.48 -9.68 17.62
C LYS A 300 -6.93 -10.09 17.42
N LEU A 301 -7.16 -11.30 16.90
CA LEU A 301 -8.50 -11.86 16.80
C LEU A 301 -9.06 -12.18 18.20
N ILE A 302 -10.30 -11.79 18.49
CA ILE A 302 -10.98 -12.21 19.73
C ILE A 302 -11.18 -13.72 19.66
N ALA A 303 -10.62 -14.44 20.63
CA ALA A 303 -10.83 -15.87 20.74
C ALA A 303 -12.34 -16.14 20.83
N ARG A 304 -12.90 -16.76 19.77
CA ARG A 304 -14.27 -17.28 19.85
C ARG A 304 -14.25 -18.34 20.94
N THR A 305 -14.82 -18.04 22.10
CA THR A 305 -15.23 -19.12 23.01
C THR A 305 -16.11 -20.02 22.16
N PRO A 306 -15.83 -21.34 22.08
CA PRO A 306 -16.74 -22.23 21.38
C PRO A 306 -18.09 -22.00 22.05
N ALA A 307 -19.04 -21.44 21.29
CA ALA A 307 -20.40 -21.35 21.75
C ALA A 307 -20.73 -22.77 22.16
N ARG A 308 -20.92 -22.98 23.47
CA ARG A 308 -21.42 -24.25 23.98
C ARG A 308 -22.79 -24.32 23.36
N ALA A 309 -22.88 -24.96 22.19
CA ALA A 309 -24.14 -25.25 21.56
C ALA A 309 -24.90 -26.00 22.64
N LYS A 310 -25.81 -25.30 23.31
CA LYS A 310 -26.87 -25.98 24.03
C LYS A 310 -27.56 -26.74 22.92
N ILE A 311 -27.23 -28.02 22.81
CA ILE A 311 -28.09 -28.99 22.17
C ILE A 311 -29.36 -28.93 23.00
N VAL A 312 -30.23 -27.97 22.68
CA VAL A 312 -31.62 -28.03 23.05
C VAL A 312 -32.15 -29.14 22.15
N GLY A 313 -32.06 -30.37 22.66
CA GLY A 313 -32.73 -31.50 22.04
C GLY A 313 -34.18 -31.07 21.79
N PRO A 314 -34.74 -31.35 20.60
CA PRO A 314 -36.11 -30.99 20.32
C PRO A 314 -36.98 -31.62 21.40
N LYS A 315 -37.72 -30.78 22.14
CA LYS A 315 -38.85 -31.25 22.93
C LYS A 315 -39.73 -32.02 21.96
N SER A 316 -39.93 -33.30 22.23
CA SER A 316 -40.78 -34.20 21.47
C SER A 316 -42.19 -33.61 21.35
N GLN A 317 -42.45 -32.88 20.27
CA GLN A 317 -43.81 -32.66 19.80
C GLN A 317 -44.22 -33.93 19.09
N VAL A 318 -45.08 -34.68 19.76
CA VAL A 318 -45.79 -35.84 19.23
C VAL A 318 -46.61 -35.35 18.04
N CYS A 319 -46.16 -35.65 16.82
CA CYS A 319 -46.96 -35.51 15.62
C CYS A 319 -47.81 -36.79 15.51
N HIS A 320 -49.12 -36.67 15.71
CA HIS A 320 -50.06 -37.76 15.44
C HIS A 320 -50.12 -38.00 13.92
N ILE A 321 -49.31 -38.94 13.43
CA ILE A 321 -49.53 -39.55 12.13
C ILE A 321 -50.31 -40.85 12.37
N CYS A 322 -51.56 -40.83 11.91
CA CYS A 322 -52.45 -41.98 11.87
C CYS A 322 -51.90 -42.98 10.84
N VAL A 323 -51.35 -44.11 11.29
CA VAL A 323 -51.01 -45.24 10.42
C VAL A 323 -51.91 -46.41 10.79
N MET A 324 -52.78 -46.77 9.85
CA MET A 324 -53.66 -47.91 9.94
C MET A 324 -52.88 -49.24 9.99
N SER A 325 -53.46 -50.14 10.76
CA SER A 325 -53.07 -51.53 11.03
C SER A 325 -52.43 -52.32 9.88
N SER A 326 -51.42 -53.13 10.19
CA SER A 326 -51.43 -54.57 9.91
C SER A 326 -50.34 -55.31 10.68
N GLN A 327 -50.78 -56.11 11.65
CA GLN A 327 -50.25 -57.43 12.02
C GLN A 327 -48.77 -57.62 12.48
N ARG A 328 -48.70 -58.08 13.74
CA ARG A 328 -47.89 -59.19 14.31
C ARG A 328 -46.60 -58.89 15.10
N ARG A 329 -46.73 -59.26 16.39
CA ARG A 329 -45.78 -59.82 17.37
C ARG A 329 -44.81 -58.88 18.11
N MET A 330 -45.17 -58.67 19.38
CA MET A 330 -44.28 -58.42 20.51
C MET A 330 -43.19 -59.50 20.64
N VAL A 331 -41.95 -59.07 20.83
CA VAL A 331 -40.97 -59.73 21.71
C VAL A 331 -40.21 -58.63 22.47
N THR A 332 -40.02 -58.85 23.76
CA THR A 332 -39.51 -57.90 24.76
C THR A 332 -38.09 -58.27 25.23
N ARG A 333 -37.27 -57.23 25.49
CA ARG A 333 -36.09 -57.12 26.41
C ARG A 333 -34.73 -57.73 25.97
N PRO A 334 -33.60 -57.35 26.63
CA PRO A 334 -33.10 -55.99 26.91
C PRO A 334 -31.58 -55.82 26.60
N CYS A 335 -31.11 -54.58 26.75
CA CYS A 335 -29.71 -54.14 26.63
C CYS A 335 -28.87 -54.52 27.87
N SER A 336 -27.66 -55.03 27.65
CA SER A 336 -26.59 -55.05 28.67
C SER A 336 -25.19 -55.18 28.05
N GLN A 337 -24.42 -54.10 28.23
CA GLN A 337 -23.00 -54.09 28.63
C GLN A 337 -21.87 -54.37 27.60
N LEU A 338 -21.22 -53.26 27.20
CA LEU A 338 -19.87 -52.84 27.62
C LEU A 338 -18.59 -53.54 27.06
N ILE A 339 -17.87 -52.72 26.28
CA ILE A 339 -16.40 -52.49 26.12
C ILE A 339 -15.51 -53.43 25.27
N PHE A 340 -14.64 -52.71 24.52
CA PHE A 340 -13.31 -53.02 23.98
C PHE A 340 -13.22 -53.78 22.64
N ALA A 341 -12.93 -53.04 21.58
CA ALA A 341 -11.58 -53.00 20.97
C ALA A 341 -11.63 -52.19 19.67
N PHE A 342 -10.85 -51.11 19.63
CA PHE A 342 -10.55 -50.38 18.39
C PHE A 342 -9.36 -51.06 17.70
N GLN A 343 -9.46 -51.14 16.37
CA GLN A 343 -8.49 -51.51 15.32
C GLN A 343 -8.88 -52.78 14.55
N PRO A 344 -8.83 -52.74 13.19
CA PRO A 344 -7.54 -52.88 12.51
C PRO A 344 -7.27 -51.92 11.34
N THR A 345 -5.97 -51.64 11.20
CA THR A 345 -5.17 -51.45 9.97
C THR A 345 -5.77 -51.94 8.65
N ILE A 346 -5.68 -51.11 7.60
CA ILE A 346 -5.54 -51.58 6.21
C ILE A 346 -4.49 -50.70 5.48
N LYS A 347 -3.40 -51.33 5.03
CA LYS A 347 -2.47 -50.81 4.02
C LYS A 347 -2.90 -51.33 2.64
N ALA A 348 -3.16 -50.38 1.73
CA ALA A 348 -2.78 -50.28 0.31
C ALA A 348 -2.78 -51.52 -0.61
N ARG A 349 -3.56 -51.50 -1.71
CA ARG A 349 -3.16 -51.07 -3.10
C ARG A 349 -4.14 -51.63 -4.17
N ARG A 350 -4.45 -50.75 -5.16
CA ARG A 350 -4.69 -50.93 -6.63
C ARG A 350 -5.66 -52.06 -7.09
N CYS A 351 -6.54 -51.91 -8.07
CA CYS A 351 -6.54 -51.23 -9.37
C CYS A 351 -7.99 -50.90 -9.81
N ASP A 352 -8.12 -49.97 -10.75
CA ASP A 352 -9.10 -49.81 -11.86
C ASP A 352 -10.45 -50.58 -11.80
N PRO A 353 -11.59 -49.92 -12.11
CA PRO A 353 -12.12 -50.14 -13.45
C PRO A 353 -12.83 -48.94 -14.12
N THR A 354 -12.66 -48.94 -15.44
CA THR A 354 -13.57 -48.58 -16.53
C THR A 354 -15.07 -48.83 -16.32
N ALA A 355 -15.85 -48.05 -17.08
CA ALA A 355 -17.23 -48.25 -17.54
C ALA A 355 -18.35 -47.92 -16.52
N GLU A 356 -19.43 -47.22 -16.86
CA GLU A 356 -19.93 -46.75 -18.16
C GLU A 356 -21.07 -45.76 -17.89
N ALA A 357 -21.11 -44.71 -18.72
CA ALA A 357 -22.31 -44.11 -19.32
C ALA A 357 -23.38 -43.48 -18.38
N ILE A 358 -23.91 -42.28 -18.64
CA ILE A 358 -24.66 -41.94 -19.85
C ILE A 358 -24.81 -40.40 -19.99
N PHE A 359 -24.39 -39.88 -21.15
CA PHE A 359 -25.01 -38.87 -22.05
C PHE A 359 -25.14 -37.39 -21.60
N LEU A 360 -24.83 -36.35 -22.39
CA LEU A 360 -24.58 -36.20 -23.84
C LEU A 360 -23.71 -34.94 -24.15
N PRO A 361 -23.08 -34.86 -25.35
CA PRO A 361 -21.98 -33.95 -25.70
C PRO A 361 -22.26 -32.96 -26.86
N PHE A 362 -21.28 -32.07 -27.05
CA PHE A 362 -20.71 -31.45 -28.27
C PHE A 362 -21.45 -31.52 -29.63
N LEU A 363 -21.44 -30.37 -30.33
CA LEU A 363 -21.36 -30.32 -31.80
C LEU A 363 -20.18 -29.45 -32.24
N THR A 364 -19.22 -30.10 -32.89
CA THR A 364 -18.19 -29.54 -33.78
C THR A 364 -18.79 -29.31 -35.17
N VAL A 365 -18.42 -28.21 -35.83
CA VAL A 365 -18.67 -28.01 -37.27
C VAL A 365 -17.33 -28.05 -37.99
N SER A 366 -17.13 -29.08 -38.82
CA SER A 366 -16.05 -29.21 -39.79
C SER A 366 -16.45 -28.58 -41.12
N ARG A 367 -15.42 -28.07 -41.81
CA ARG A 367 -15.45 -27.38 -43.10
C ARG A 367 -15.51 -28.42 -44.23
N GLU A 368 -16.64 -28.55 -44.93
CA GLU A 368 -16.74 -28.75 -46.38
C GLU A 368 -18.20 -28.87 -46.87
N ARG A 369 -18.45 -28.32 -48.06
CA ARG A 369 -19.70 -28.25 -48.87
C ARG A 369 -20.78 -27.25 -48.44
N MET A 370 -20.68 -26.08 -49.08
CA MET A 370 -21.80 -25.23 -49.49
C MET A 370 -22.90 -26.08 -50.14
N GLU A 371 -24.15 -25.91 -49.70
CA GLU A 371 -25.37 -25.76 -50.51
C GLU A 371 -26.63 -25.77 -49.62
N SER A 372 -27.04 -24.59 -49.14
CA SER A 372 -28.46 -24.20 -49.00
C SER A 372 -28.57 -22.82 -48.34
N GLY A 373 -29.44 -21.97 -48.90
CA GLY A 373 -29.57 -20.55 -48.55
C GLY A 373 -30.06 -20.25 -47.13
N ALA A 374 -30.52 -21.24 -46.36
CA ALA A 374 -31.02 -21.05 -45.01
C ALA A 374 -29.89 -20.85 -43.97
N ALA A 375 -28.73 -21.50 -44.16
CA ALA A 375 -27.60 -21.41 -43.23
C ALA A 375 -26.89 -20.05 -43.27
N ARG A 376 -27.01 -19.30 -44.38
CA ARG A 376 -26.48 -17.94 -44.51
C ARG A 376 -27.27 -16.93 -43.69
N VAL A 377 -28.59 -17.10 -43.58
CA VAL A 377 -29.46 -16.20 -42.81
C VAL A 377 -29.26 -16.40 -41.31
N SER A 378 -29.08 -17.65 -40.86
CA SER A 378 -28.82 -17.95 -39.44
C SER A 378 -27.42 -17.54 -38.98
N ALA A 379 -26.38 -17.70 -39.82
CA ALA A 379 -25.04 -17.23 -39.49
C ALA A 379 -24.96 -15.69 -39.49
N LEU A 380 -25.66 -15.01 -40.41
CA LEU A 380 -25.78 -13.54 -40.41
C LEU A 380 -26.57 -13.04 -39.20
N LEU A 381 -27.63 -13.72 -38.76
CA LEU A 381 -28.39 -13.35 -37.57
C LEU A 381 -27.59 -13.53 -36.27
N VAL A 382 -26.77 -14.59 -36.17
CA VAL A 382 -25.90 -14.78 -35.01
C VAL A 382 -24.72 -13.80 -35.04
N LEU A 383 -24.17 -13.48 -36.22
CA LEU A 383 -23.15 -12.42 -36.34
C LEU A 383 -23.75 -11.03 -36.07
N LEU A 384 -24.99 -10.76 -36.50
CA LEU A 384 -25.73 -9.52 -36.17
C LEU A 384 -26.11 -9.48 -34.69
N LEU A 385 -26.43 -10.59 -34.04
CA LEU A 385 -26.70 -10.62 -32.60
C LEU A 385 -25.42 -10.47 -31.78
N VAL A 386 -24.28 -11.01 -32.25
CA VAL A 386 -22.97 -10.75 -31.63
C VAL A 386 -22.54 -9.31 -31.89
N LEU A 387 -22.83 -8.72 -33.06
CA LEU A 387 -22.56 -7.30 -33.35
C LEU A 387 -23.56 -6.34 -32.67
N VAL A 388 -24.78 -6.77 -32.36
CA VAL A 388 -25.81 -5.97 -31.64
C VAL A 388 -25.65 -6.10 -30.12
N SER A 389 -25.12 -7.23 -29.61
CA SER A 389 -24.67 -7.35 -28.22
C SER A 389 -23.25 -6.79 -27.98
N TRP A 390 -22.58 -6.32 -29.03
CA TRP A 390 -21.42 -5.42 -28.99
C TRP A 390 -21.82 -3.96 -29.26
N ARG A 391 -22.95 -3.54 -28.69
CA ARG A 391 -23.26 -2.13 -28.47
C ARG A 391 -23.34 -1.89 -26.97
N GLY A 392 -22.16 -1.72 -26.38
CA GLY A 392 -22.01 -1.53 -24.94
C GLY A 392 -20.57 -1.31 -24.50
N SER A 393 -19.81 -0.52 -25.25
CA SER A 393 -18.82 0.46 -24.80
C SER A 393 -18.06 0.92 -26.04
N GLU A 394 -18.40 2.11 -26.56
CA GLU A 394 -17.48 2.80 -27.46
C GLU A 394 -16.22 3.09 -26.66
N SER A 395 -15.16 2.31 -26.91
CA SER A 395 -13.82 2.69 -26.50
C SER A 395 -13.48 3.99 -27.22
N CYS A 396 -13.24 5.04 -26.45
CA CYS A 396 -12.75 6.30 -26.95
C CYS A 396 -11.43 6.08 -27.70
N ASP A 397 -11.44 6.27 -29.03
CA ASP A 397 -10.22 6.35 -29.83
C ASP A 397 -9.46 7.62 -29.38
N ASP A 398 -8.53 7.47 -28.43
CA ASP A 398 -7.74 8.53 -27.78
C ASP A 398 -7.05 9.50 -28.78
N SER A 399 -6.87 9.08 -30.03
CA SER A 399 -6.20 9.87 -31.08
C SER A 399 -7.10 10.92 -31.74
N ASN A 400 -8.43 10.79 -31.65
CA ASN A 400 -9.37 11.66 -32.39
C ASN A 400 -9.99 12.78 -31.52
N ALA A 401 -10.05 12.59 -30.20
CA ALA A 401 -10.66 13.55 -29.27
C ALA A 401 -9.77 14.78 -28.99
N LEU A 402 -8.45 14.61 -28.92
CA LEU A 402 -7.49 15.72 -28.74
C LEU A 402 -7.26 16.50 -30.04
N ALA A 403 -7.38 15.85 -31.20
CA ALA A 403 -7.30 16.52 -32.50
C ALA A 403 -8.48 17.48 -32.74
N GLN A 404 -9.64 17.22 -32.12
CA GLN A 404 -10.84 18.06 -32.14
C GLN A 404 -10.82 19.20 -31.10
N LEU A 405 -9.72 19.40 -30.38
CA LEU A 405 -9.52 20.51 -29.43
C LEU A 405 -8.52 21.55 -29.97
N SER A 406 -8.14 21.47 -31.26
CA SER A 406 -7.18 22.42 -31.86
C SER A 406 -7.65 23.87 -31.75
N ASP A 407 -8.95 24.12 -31.90
CA ASP A 407 -9.51 25.46 -31.83
C ASP A 407 -9.67 25.96 -30.38
N CYS A 408 -9.49 25.08 -29.40
CA CYS A 408 -9.50 25.39 -27.97
C CYS A 408 -8.10 25.64 -27.40
N ALA A 409 -7.03 25.36 -28.16
CA ALA A 409 -5.64 25.41 -27.72
C ALA A 409 -5.27 26.73 -27.02
N ASP A 410 -5.70 27.87 -27.58
CA ASP A 410 -5.43 29.21 -27.04
C ASP A 410 -6.04 29.47 -25.67
N TYR A 411 -7.02 28.67 -25.21
CA TYR A 411 -7.60 28.76 -23.88
C TYR A 411 -7.01 27.72 -22.91
N VAL A 412 -6.76 26.50 -23.40
CA VAL A 412 -6.39 25.35 -22.56
C VAL A 412 -4.89 25.20 -22.32
N HIS A 413 -4.01 25.89 -23.07
CA HIS A 413 -2.57 25.79 -22.86
C HIS A 413 -2.07 26.53 -21.60
N THR A 414 -1.02 25.97 -20.98
CA THR A 414 -0.32 26.54 -19.82
C THR A 414 0.33 27.87 -20.20
N GLY A 415 -0.06 28.95 -19.51
CA GLY A 415 0.40 30.31 -19.80
C GLY A 415 -0.56 31.17 -20.64
N SER A 416 -1.71 30.62 -21.06
CA SER A 416 -2.72 31.38 -21.79
C SER A 416 -3.33 32.53 -20.96
N THR A 417 -3.37 33.73 -21.54
CA THR A 417 -4.02 34.92 -20.98
C THR A 417 -5.49 35.06 -21.41
N THR A 418 -6.01 34.11 -22.20
CA THR A 418 -7.36 34.18 -22.75
C THR A 418 -8.40 33.88 -21.66
N ALA A 419 -9.29 34.83 -21.39
CA ALA A 419 -10.27 34.71 -20.31
C ALA A 419 -11.44 33.76 -20.64
N ASN A 420 -11.85 33.68 -21.91
CA ASN A 420 -12.97 32.87 -22.38
C ASN A 420 -12.56 32.04 -23.60
N PRO A 421 -13.09 30.81 -23.78
CA PRO A 421 -12.81 30.00 -24.95
C PRO A 421 -13.31 30.68 -26.25
N PRO A 422 -12.60 30.52 -27.39
CA PRO A 422 -13.06 31.02 -28.68
C PRO A 422 -14.44 30.47 -29.08
N ALA A 423 -15.22 31.23 -29.84
CA ALA A 423 -16.54 30.78 -30.29
C ALA A 423 -16.48 29.50 -31.16
N ALA A 424 -15.41 29.32 -31.93
CA ALA A 424 -15.14 28.11 -32.71
C ALA A 424 -14.93 26.89 -31.79
N CYS A 425 -14.12 27.03 -30.73
CA CYS A 425 -13.94 26.01 -29.70
C CYS A 425 -15.26 25.53 -29.10
N CYS A 426 -16.16 26.45 -28.73
CA CYS A 426 -17.45 26.08 -28.15
C CYS A 426 -18.45 25.47 -29.16
N GLN A 427 -18.23 25.66 -30.46
CA GLN A 427 -19.02 24.97 -31.49
C GLN A 427 -18.56 23.53 -31.68
N GLU A 428 -17.25 23.27 -31.65
CA GLU A 428 -16.69 21.91 -31.75
C GLU A 428 -17.03 21.08 -30.50
N LEU A 429 -17.03 21.70 -29.32
CA LEU A 429 -17.34 21.03 -28.05
C LEU A 429 -18.76 20.45 -27.97
N LYS A 430 -19.70 20.94 -28.79
CA LYS A 430 -21.08 20.42 -28.85
C LYS A 430 -21.18 19.05 -29.50
N GLY A 431 -20.16 18.63 -30.25
CA GLY A 431 -20.13 17.34 -30.95
C GLY A 431 -19.32 16.25 -30.23
N ILE A 432 -18.63 16.58 -29.13
CA ILE A 432 -17.76 15.65 -28.41
C ILE A 432 -18.56 14.92 -27.32
N ASP A 433 -18.42 13.60 -27.24
CA ASP A 433 -18.92 12.84 -26.09
C ASP A 433 -18.13 13.24 -24.83
N ILE A 434 -18.84 13.86 -23.89
CA ILE A 434 -18.33 14.35 -22.61
C ILE A 434 -17.64 13.23 -21.79
N THR A 435 -18.05 11.97 -21.94
CA THR A 435 -17.43 10.84 -21.24
C THR A 435 -16.01 10.51 -21.75
N CYS A 436 -15.77 10.76 -23.04
CA CYS A 436 -14.47 10.62 -23.69
C CYS A 436 -13.47 11.71 -23.23
N MET A 437 -13.95 12.90 -22.87
CA MET A 437 -13.11 14.02 -22.41
C MET A 437 -12.39 13.68 -21.09
N CYS A 438 -13.08 13.02 -20.16
CA CYS A 438 -12.45 12.54 -18.93
C CYS A 438 -11.45 11.40 -19.19
N ALA A 439 -11.67 10.57 -20.21
CA ALA A 439 -10.71 9.55 -20.60
C ALA A 439 -9.43 10.19 -21.18
N ALA A 440 -9.53 11.20 -22.04
CA ALA A 440 -8.38 11.96 -22.57
C ALA A 440 -7.57 12.71 -21.48
N VAL A 441 -8.26 13.22 -20.44
CA VAL A 441 -7.59 13.80 -19.26
C VAL A 441 -6.91 12.73 -18.41
N ARG A 442 -7.42 11.49 -18.42
CA ARG A 442 -6.93 10.35 -17.62
C ARG A 442 -5.93 9.45 -18.37
N SER A 443 -5.90 9.44 -19.71
CA SER A 443 -5.05 8.58 -20.54
C SER A 443 -3.60 9.08 -20.65
N GLY A 444 -3.23 10.13 -19.90
CA GLY A 444 -1.86 10.34 -19.45
C GLY A 444 -1.44 9.27 -18.44
N ALA A 445 -1.14 8.06 -18.91
CA ALA A 445 -0.54 7.02 -18.09
C ALA A 445 0.78 7.54 -17.49
N GLY A 446 0.74 7.91 -16.21
CA GLY A 446 1.88 8.51 -15.48
C GLY A 446 1.65 9.89 -14.89
N GLY A 447 0.43 10.43 -14.89
CA GLY A 447 0.11 11.66 -14.12
C GLY A 447 0.70 12.96 -14.68
N THR A 448 1.19 12.95 -15.92
CA THR A 448 1.52 14.18 -16.66
C THR A 448 0.49 14.41 -17.77
N PRO A 449 -0.17 15.59 -17.82
CA PRO A 449 -1.02 15.96 -18.94
C PRO A 449 -0.18 15.99 -20.23
N PRO A 450 -0.78 15.86 -21.43
CA PRO A 450 -0.05 16.09 -22.66
C PRO A 450 0.64 17.47 -22.59
N SER A 451 1.91 17.52 -22.98
CA SER A 451 2.84 18.61 -22.65
C SER A 451 2.23 19.99 -22.97
N GLY A 452 2.10 20.84 -21.95
CA GLY A 452 1.63 22.22 -22.12
C GLY A 452 0.12 22.44 -21.97
N LEU A 453 -0.68 21.45 -21.54
CA LEU A 453 -2.11 21.63 -21.24
C LEU A 453 -2.38 21.93 -19.75
N ASN A 454 -3.27 22.90 -19.50
CA ASN A 454 -3.79 23.21 -18.17
C ASN A 454 -5.09 22.42 -17.93
N VAL A 455 -4.98 21.32 -17.18
CA VAL A 455 -6.10 20.40 -16.90
C VAL A 455 -7.28 21.08 -16.23
N THR A 456 -7.04 22.03 -15.33
CA THR A 456 -8.11 22.79 -14.66
C THR A 456 -8.93 23.56 -15.68
N ARG A 457 -8.30 24.18 -16.68
CA ARG A 457 -9.00 24.88 -17.77
C ARG A 457 -9.73 23.93 -18.72
N VAL A 458 -9.17 22.75 -18.99
CA VAL A 458 -9.85 21.72 -19.79
C VAL A 458 -11.14 21.24 -19.09
N LEU A 459 -11.11 21.02 -17.78
CA LEU A 459 -12.30 20.61 -17.01
C LEU A 459 -13.35 21.72 -16.87
N LEU A 460 -12.93 22.99 -16.92
CA LEU A 460 -13.85 24.13 -16.91
C LEU A 460 -14.47 24.44 -18.28
N LEU A 461 -13.89 23.93 -19.37
CA LEU A 461 -14.28 24.22 -20.75
C LEU A 461 -15.79 23.98 -21.03
N PRO A 462 -16.42 22.87 -20.59
CA PRO A 462 -17.84 22.63 -20.81
C PRO A 462 -18.70 23.72 -20.16
N SER A 463 -18.40 24.09 -18.91
CA SER A 463 -19.13 25.13 -18.20
C SER A 463 -18.99 26.52 -18.83
N GLN A 464 -17.80 26.84 -19.38
CA GLN A 464 -17.53 28.11 -20.05
C GLN A 464 -18.17 28.21 -21.44
N CYS A 465 -18.40 27.07 -22.09
CA CYS A 465 -19.17 26.98 -23.34
C CYS A 465 -20.69 26.79 -23.12
N GLY A 466 -21.17 26.83 -21.87
CA GLY A 466 -22.59 26.67 -21.52
C GLY A 466 -23.12 25.24 -21.65
N LEU A 467 -22.23 24.24 -21.63
CA LEU A 467 -22.54 22.81 -21.59
C LEU A 467 -22.59 22.32 -20.13
N THR A 468 -23.20 21.15 -19.93
CA THR A 468 -23.28 20.51 -18.61
C THR A 468 -21.87 20.24 -18.07
N PRO A 469 -21.56 20.67 -16.82
CA PRO A 469 -20.28 20.42 -16.19
C PRO A 469 -19.98 18.93 -16.12
N VAL A 470 -18.71 18.57 -16.30
CA VAL A 470 -18.28 17.18 -16.32
C VAL A 470 -17.54 16.88 -15.03
N ASP A 471 -18.05 15.91 -14.27
CA ASP A 471 -17.41 15.44 -13.06
C ASP A 471 -16.60 14.17 -13.36
N CYS A 472 -15.30 14.33 -13.56
CA CYS A 472 -14.38 13.22 -13.84
C CYS A 472 -13.97 12.44 -12.57
N SER A 473 -14.56 12.72 -11.40
CA SER A 473 -14.24 12.05 -10.14
C SER A 473 -14.96 10.70 -9.92
N THR A 474 -15.90 10.33 -10.80
CA THR A 474 -16.56 9.01 -10.78
C THR A 474 -16.18 8.20 -12.03
N PRO A 475 -15.84 6.90 -11.90
CA PRO A 475 -15.75 6.02 -13.05
C PRO A 475 -17.17 5.72 -13.56
N SER A 476 -17.42 5.97 -14.84
CA SER A 476 -18.69 5.62 -15.49
C SER A 476 -18.85 4.09 -15.50
N ASN A 477 -20.03 3.61 -15.04
CA ASN A 477 -20.44 2.19 -15.02
C ASN A 477 -20.31 1.49 -16.37
#